data_AF-A0A3N0D6A6-F1
#
_entry.id   AF-A0A3N0D6A6-F1
#
_cell.length_a   1.000
_cell.length_b   1.000
_cell.length_c   1.000
_cell.angle_alpha   90.00
_cell.angle_beta   90.00
_cell.angle_gamma   90.00
#
_symmetry.space_group_name_H-M   'P 1'
#
loop_
_entity.id
_entity.type
_entity.pdbx_description
1 polymer ?
#
loop_
_entity_poly.entity_id
_entity_poly.type
_entity_poly.pdbx_seq_one_letter_code
_entity_poly.pdbx_strand_id
1 'polypeptide(L)' 'MTDRRLWSYKDIAAHIKVQPDTVRSYRKHGLLPPPDHVEAGKPYWYADTIRVWVANRPGNRGGRS' A
#
# COMPACT_ATOMS: atom_id res chain seq x y z
N MET A 1 -5.11 4.17 -19.02
CA MET A 1 -4.09 3.10 -19.15
C MET A 1 -3.58 2.77 -17.77
N THR A 2 -3.81 1.55 -17.30
CA THR A 2 -3.53 1.13 -15.92
C THR A 2 -2.03 1.01 -15.74
N ASP A 3 -1.44 1.87 -14.89
CA ASP A 3 -0.03 1.82 -14.52
C ASP A 3 0.21 0.51 -13.74
N ARG A 4 0.58 -0.57 -14.44
CA ARG A 4 0.98 -1.87 -13.86
C ARG A 4 2.39 -1.79 -13.27
N ARG A 5 2.67 -0.72 -12.53
CA ARG A 5 3.93 -0.55 -11.85
C ARG A 5 3.88 -1.32 -10.54
N LEU A 6 4.85 -2.22 -10.37
CA LEU A 6 5.06 -2.92 -9.11
C LEU A 6 5.65 -1.95 -8.10
N TRP A 7 4.95 -1.78 -7.00
CA TRP A 7 5.34 -0.95 -5.87
C TRP A 7 5.88 -1.81 -4.75
N SER A 8 7.04 -1.41 -4.26
CA SER A 8 7.60 -1.92 -3.02
C SER A 8 6.97 -1.20 -1.82
N TYR A 9 7.27 -1.65 -0.61
CA TYR A 9 6.87 -0.94 0.62
C TYR A 9 7.22 0.56 0.61
N LYS A 10 8.36 0.94 0.01
CA LYS A 10 8.80 2.34 -0.05
C LYS A 10 7.92 3.15 -0.99
N ASP A 11 7.55 2.60 -2.13
CA ASP A 11 6.70 3.27 -3.12
C ASP A 11 5.27 3.46 -2.58
N ILE A 12 4.74 2.43 -1.92
CA ILE A 12 3.43 2.50 -1.23
C ILE A 12 3.46 3.58 -0.16
N ALA A 13 4.50 3.58 0.67
CA ALA A 13 4.68 4.53 1.75
C ALA A 13 4.74 5.98 1.24
N ALA A 14 5.54 6.22 0.19
CA ALA A 14 5.64 7.52 -0.45
C ALA A 14 4.30 7.96 -1.06
N HIS A 15 3.55 7.03 -1.66
CA HIS A 15 2.25 7.33 -2.27
C HIS A 15 1.21 7.78 -1.23
N ILE A 16 1.11 7.06 -0.11
CA ILE A 16 0.13 7.37 0.96
C ILE A 16 0.70 8.33 2.02
N LYS A 17 1.91 8.86 1.79
CA LYS A 17 2.64 9.78 2.67
C LYS A 17 2.82 9.26 4.10
N VAL A 18 3.15 7.97 4.24
CA VAL A 18 3.48 7.35 5.54
C VAL A 18 4.89 6.79 5.52
N GLN A 19 5.34 6.24 6.65
CA GLN A 19 6.61 5.53 6.72
C GLN A 19 6.49 4.09 6.19
N PRO A 20 7.54 3.52 5.57
CA PRO A 20 7.55 2.12 5.14
C PRO A 20 7.22 1.13 6.26
N ASP A 21 7.63 1.43 7.50
CA ASP A 21 7.28 0.64 8.69
C ASP A 21 5.79 0.63 8.99
N THR A 22 5.08 1.73 8.72
CA THR A 22 3.61 1.77 8.81
C THR A 22 2.97 0.80 7.84
N VAL A 23 3.49 0.71 6.60
CA VAL A 23 2.99 -0.24 5.59
C VAL A 23 3.25 -1.69 6.02
N ARG A 24 4.41 -1.96 6.62
CA ARG A 24 4.69 -3.28 7.22
C ARG A 24 3.75 -3.62 8.36
N SER A 25 3.42 -2.65 9.21
CA SER A 25 2.39 -2.83 10.25
C SER A 25 1.03 -3.15 9.64
N TYR A 26 0.60 -2.45 8.59
CA TYR A 26 -0.66 -2.78 7.92
C TYR A 26 -0.68 -4.21 7.39
N ARG A 27 0.43 -4.68 6.81
CA ARG A 27 0.55 -6.08 6.40
C ARG A 27 0.48 -7.04 7.59
N LYS A 28 1.21 -6.74 8.67
CA LYS A 28 1.22 -7.56 9.90
C LYS A 28 -0.17 -7.68 10.53
N HIS A 29 -0.95 -6.61 10.48
CA HIS A 29 -2.31 -6.55 11.03
C HIS A 29 -3.39 -6.99 10.02
N GLY A 30 -3.03 -7.46 8.82
CA GLY A 30 -4.00 -7.89 7.80
C GLY A 30 -4.84 -6.75 7.20
N LEU A 31 -4.40 -5.51 7.36
CA LEU A 31 -5.05 -4.32 6.81
C LEU A 31 -4.63 -4.05 5.36
N LEU A 32 -3.42 -4.47 4.97
CA LEU A 32 -2.93 -4.33 3.60
C LEU A 32 -3.45 -5.49 2.75
N PRO A 33 -3.81 -5.27 1.47
CA PRO A 33 -4.13 -6.36 0.55
C PRO A 33 -2.98 -7.36 0.43
N PRO A 34 -3.28 -8.63 0.06
CA PRO A 34 -2.24 -9.61 -0.24
C PRO A 34 -1.32 -9.10 -1.36
N PRO A 35 -0.03 -9.48 -1.35
CA PRO A 35 0.90 -9.08 -2.39
C PRO A 35 0.52 -9.70 -3.73
N ASP A 36 0.45 -8.86 -4.76
CA ASP A 36 0.15 -9.28 -6.13
C ASP A 36 1.31 -10.06 -6.76
N HIS A 37 2.54 -9.70 -6.36
CA HIS A 37 3.75 -10.34 -6.86
C HIS A 37 4.80 -10.50 -5.75
N VAL A 38 5.62 -11.53 -5.82
CA VAL A 38 6.75 -11.74 -4.91
C VAL A 38 7.98 -11.97 -5.75
N GLU A 39 8.92 -11.01 -5.70
CA GLU A 39 10.17 -11.07 -6.46
C GLU A 39 11.33 -11.21 -5.47
N ALA A 40 12.16 -12.25 -5.65
CA ALA A 40 13.28 -12.55 -4.77
C ALA A 40 12.93 -12.56 -3.26
N GLY A 41 11.75 -13.08 -2.91
CA GLY A 41 11.25 -13.13 -1.53
C GLY A 41 10.70 -11.81 -0.98
N LYS A 42 10.68 -10.74 -1.78
CA LYS A 42 10.10 -9.44 -1.42
C LYS A 42 8.70 -9.32 -2.02
N PRO A 43 7.68 -9.00 -1.22
CA PRO A 43 6.35 -8.75 -1.73
C PRO A 43 6.25 -7.38 -2.43
N TYR A 44 5.52 -7.36 -3.54
CA TYR A 44 5.20 -6.21 -4.37
C TYR A 44 3.70 -6.16 -4.64
N TRP A 45 3.20 -4.96 -4.83
CA TRP A 45 1.79 -4.69 -5.12
C TRP A 45 1.68 -3.87 -6.39
N TYR A 46 0.59 -4.02 -7.12
CA TYR A 46 0.29 -3.06 -8.18
C TYR A 46 -0.13 -1.72 -7.57
N ALA A 47 0.30 -0.64 -8.22
CA ALA A 47 -0.17 0.71 -7.92
C ALA A 47 -1.70 0.79 -7.86
N ASP A 48 -2.39 0.06 -8.76
CA ASP A 48 -3.84 -0.01 -8.82
C ASP A 48 -4.47 -0.65 -7.57
N THR A 49 -3.98 -1.83 -7.16
CA THR A 49 -4.41 -2.53 -5.94
C THR A 49 -4.33 -1.62 -4.72
N ILE A 50 -3.22 -0.89 -4.59
CA ILE A 50 -2.99 0.04 -3.48
C ILE A 50 -3.92 1.25 -3.58
N ARG A 51 -4.13 1.83 -4.76
CA ARG A 51 -5.07 2.95 -4.95
C ARG A 51 -6.51 2.56 -4.59
N VAL A 52 -6.96 1.38 -5.02
CA VAL A 52 -8.28 0.84 -4.67
C VAL A 52 -8.40 0.64 -3.17
N TRP A 53 -7.37 0.05 -2.54
CA TRP A 53 -7.34 -0.12 -1.09
C TRP A 53 -7.38 1.23 -0.34
N VAL A 54 -6.56 2.20 -0.74
CA VAL A 54 -6.53 3.55 -0.14
C VAL A 54 -7.89 4.22 -0.24
N ALA A 55 -8.56 4.12 -1.40
CA ALA A 55 -9.89 4.69 -1.60
C ALA A 55 -10.95 4.09 -0.68
N ASN A 56 -10.82 2.81 -0.34
CA ASN A 56 -11.72 2.09 0.56
C ASN A 56 -11.31 2.14 2.04
N ARG A 57 -10.19 2.81 2.37
CA ARG A 57 -9.61 2.75 3.71
C ARG A 57 -10.43 3.57 4.72
N PRO A 58 -10.85 2.98 5.86
CA PRO A 58 -11.64 3.69 6.89
C PRO A 58 -10.85 4.78 7.66
N GLY A 59 -9.53 4.85 7.51
CA GLY A 59 -8.64 5.73 8.30
C GLY A 59 -8.22 7.05 7.64
N ASN A 60 -8.73 7.41 6.44
CA ASN A 60 -8.35 8.66 5.76
C ASN A 60 -9.33 9.84 6.03
N ARG A 61 -10.22 9.72 7.03
CA ARG A 61 -11.12 10.80 7.47
C ARG A 61 -10.72 11.33 8.85
N GLY A 62 -9.57 11.98 8.96
CA GLY A 62 -9.18 12.70 10.19
C GLY A 62 -7.74 13.23 10.09
N GLY A 63 -7.44 14.52 10.18
CA GLY A 63 -8.27 15.65 10.60
C GLY A 63 -7.97 16.89 9.77
N ARG A 64 -9.05 17.56 9.39
CA ARG A 64 -9.06 19.01 9.28
C ARG A 64 -9.71 19.48 10.58
N SER A 65 -8.90 20.00 11.49
CA SER A 65 -9.32 21.01 12.45
C SER A 65 -8.42 22.21 12.23
#